data_AF-A0AAD5SXG7-F1
#
_entry.id   AF-A0AAD5SXG7-F1
#
_cell.length_a   1.000
_cell.length_b   1.000
_cell.length_c   1.000
_cell.angle_alpha   90.00
_cell.angle_beta   90.00
_cell.angle_gamma   90.00
#
_symmetry.space_group_name_H-M   'P 1'
#
loop_
_entity.id
_entity.type
_entity.pdbx_description
1 polymer ?
#
loop_
_entity_poly.entity_id
_entity_poly.type
_entity_poly.pdbx_seq_one_letter_code
_entity_poly.pdbx_strand_id
1 'polypeptide(L)'
;MEPNILTVTSSISPRRLNSTLRENRLAQFWRRKTKRSKRTFIVTVSLIIVMLIAIIAIIIFETHKPLGPNIGGVEITHIQLLNASANCFVEADIYEAIQAGFVNTPLSGIKELAILLGNTAFESIQYTQVYQYGCDTPELPCGLYYGRGYIQLTGIENYNATAIALHRPDILTNPDIVAEDNVTDWETVAFYWKNRVQLFFEKDGVSLSTSALAIDPTESCTAYNHTTIQDGRIESVQCFQQQLTGTFDTKIGANITMIGHIRATRSDRRHWHLHWLMHHRQPQIYPTLFKKYSPATNKAWTLGVLCIIPLVYICLYALTLSGQDAGGIDAEPDQVKLYTIANLALSALAEVGLCVGFWYVYLGLAFLALVAIAAFVLAVLGHLWFAQAYGFNVFEYAVAKGTDKWLKLCLGSRILYFNCWLFLVVCSLLIGLTFGVVAWKFFGDSNDGRAIYDGEGVNEEG
;
A
#
# COMPACT_ATOMS: atom_id res chain seq x y z
N MET A 1 -58.38 74.34 53.21
CA MET A 1 -57.69 75.16 52.18
C MET A 1 -56.66 74.27 51.54
N GLU A 2 -56.81 74.00 50.24
CA GLU A 2 -55.96 73.07 49.49
C GLU A 2 -54.62 73.72 49.11
N PRO A 3 -53.50 72.98 49.12
CA PRO A 3 -52.27 73.41 48.47
C PRO A 3 -52.29 72.99 46.99
N ASN A 4 -52.14 73.97 46.08
CA ASN A 4 -52.00 73.72 44.65
C ASN A 4 -50.76 72.85 44.35
N ILE A 5 -50.97 71.66 43.80
CA ILE A 5 -49.89 70.82 43.27
C ILE A 5 -49.60 71.24 41.82
N LEU A 6 -48.52 72.02 41.65
CA LEU A 6 -48.00 72.37 40.32
C LEU A 6 -47.43 71.13 39.62
N THR A 7 -48.19 70.59 38.66
CA THR A 7 -47.77 69.44 37.85
C THR A 7 -46.77 69.87 36.78
N VAL A 8 -45.48 69.71 37.05
CA VAL A 8 -44.43 69.93 36.05
C VAL A 8 -44.35 68.72 35.12
N THR A 9 -45.12 68.74 34.03
CA THR A 9 -44.99 67.75 32.95
C THR A 9 -43.73 68.02 32.13
N SER A 10 -42.63 67.38 32.48
CA SER A 10 -41.40 67.42 31.68
C SER A 10 -41.60 66.66 30.37
N SER A 11 -41.75 67.40 29.27
CA SER A 11 -41.88 66.84 27.92
C SER A 11 -40.58 66.13 27.50
N ILE A 12 -40.51 64.82 27.69
CA ILE A 12 -39.38 64.01 27.22
C ILE A 12 -39.34 64.08 25.70
N SER A 13 -38.31 64.75 25.15
CA SER A 13 -38.13 64.92 23.71
C SER A 13 -38.18 63.58 22.96
N PRO A 14 -39.04 63.42 21.93
CA PRO A 14 -39.16 62.18 21.16
C PRO A 14 -37.84 61.67 20.57
N ARG A 15 -36.84 62.55 20.36
CA ARG A 15 -35.52 62.17 19.84
C ARG A 15 -34.76 61.16 20.73
N ARG A 16 -34.98 61.13 22.05
CA ARG A 16 -34.29 60.19 22.96
C ARG A 16 -34.85 58.76 22.96
N LEU A 17 -36.10 58.56 22.53
CA LEU A 17 -36.68 57.20 22.48
C LEU A 17 -36.19 56.41 21.25
N ASN A 18 -35.91 57.11 20.14
CA ASN A 18 -35.50 56.48 18.89
C ASN A 18 -34.04 55.99 18.86
N SER A 19 -33.12 56.60 19.62
CA SER A 19 -31.72 56.16 19.68
C SER A 19 -31.58 54.79 20.37
N THR A 20 -32.17 54.64 21.56
CA THR A 20 -32.14 53.39 22.34
C THR A 20 -32.83 52.21 21.62
N LEU A 21 -33.90 52.48 20.86
CA LEU A 21 -34.54 51.48 20.01
C LEU A 21 -33.66 51.05 18.82
N ARG A 22 -32.87 51.97 18.26
CA ARG A 22 -31.94 51.70 17.15
C ARG A 22 -30.72 50.90 17.61
N GLU A 23 -30.13 51.24 18.75
CA GLU A 23 -29.03 50.50 19.38
C GLU A 23 -29.42 49.06 19.71
N ASN A 24 -30.60 48.86 20.31
CA ASN A 24 -31.09 47.51 20.63
C ASN A 24 -31.31 46.64 19.38
N ARG A 25 -31.80 47.20 18.27
CA ARG A 25 -31.93 46.48 16.99
C ARG A 25 -30.57 46.10 16.41
N LEU A 26 -29.60 47.02 16.43
CA LEU A 26 -28.22 46.73 15.99
C LEU A 26 -27.57 45.64 16.85
N ALA A 27 -27.69 45.71 18.18
CA ALA A 27 -27.16 44.69 19.08
C ALA A 27 -27.78 43.30 18.82
N GLN A 28 -29.09 43.22 18.57
CA GLN A 28 -29.74 41.97 18.18
C GLN A 28 -29.27 41.45 16.81
N PHE A 29 -29.07 42.33 15.83
CA PHE A 29 -28.55 41.96 14.50
C PHE A 29 -27.14 41.36 14.59
N TRP A 30 -26.21 42.02 15.30
CA TRP A 30 -24.85 41.51 15.50
C TRP A 30 -24.81 40.17 16.28
N ARG A 31 -25.68 39.99 17.28
CA ARG A 31 -25.87 38.69 17.96
C ARG A 31 -26.37 37.59 17.02
N ARG A 32 -27.25 37.89 16.04
CA ARG A 32 -27.70 36.90 15.05
C ARG A 32 -26.62 36.56 14.03
N LYS A 33 -25.88 37.55 13.51
CA LYS A 33 -24.81 37.36 12.51
C LYS A 33 -23.67 36.50 13.08
N THR A 34 -23.21 36.78 14.31
CA THR A 34 -22.19 35.98 15.01
C THR A 34 -22.64 34.55 15.31
N LYS A 35 -23.90 34.32 15.67
CA LYS A 35 -24.44 32.96 15.91
C LYS A 35 -24.51 32.09 14.65
N ARG A 36 -24.76 32.70 13.47
CA ARG A 36 -24.76 32.00 12.18
C ARG A 36 -23.33 31.62 11.74
N SER A 37 -22.37 32.53 11.85
CA SER A 37 -20.94 32.27 11.58
C SER A 37 -20.40 31.10 12.41
N LYS A 38 -20.68 31.06 13.73
CA LYS A 38 -20.25 29.94 14.58
C LYS A 38 -20.81 28.58 14.15
N ARG A 39 -22.06 28.52 13.67
CA ARG A 39 -22.64 27.26 13.15
C ARG A 39 -21.92 26.77 11.90
N THR A 40 -21.67 27.64 10.93
CA THR A 40 -20.95 27.26 9.71
C THR A 40 -19.53 26.76 10.04
N PHE A 41 -18.81 27.47 10.90
CA PHE A 41 -17.47 27.06 11.33
C PHE A 41 -17.46 25.67 12.00
N ILE A 42 -18.39 25.40 12.91
CA ILE A 42 -18.51 24.08 13.56
C ILE A 42 -18.77 22.98 12.52
N VAL A 43 -19.71 23.19 11.59
CA VAL A 43 -20.03 22.19 10.55
C VAL A 43 -18.82 21.91 9.65
N THR A 44 -18.10 22.95 9.20
CA THR A 44 -16.89 22.78 8.37
C THR A 44 -15.79 22.02 9.12
N VAL A 45 -15.52 22.36 10.39
CA VAL A 45 -14.52 21.64 11.21
C VAL A 45 -14.94 20.18 11.44
N SER A 46 -16.22 19.90 11.71
CA SER A 46 -16.73 18.53 11.84
C SER A 46 -16.55 17.71 10.56
N LEU A 47 -16.82 18.28 9.39
CA LEU A 47 -16.62 17.58 8.10
C LEU A 47 -15.15 17.25 7.83
N ILE A 48 -14.23 18.19 8.15
CA ILE A 48 -12.78 17.95 8.02
C ILE A 48 -12.33 16.82 8.95
N ILE A 49 -12.81 16.79 10.21
CA ILE A 49 -12.49 15.72 11.17
C ILE A 49 -13.02 14.36 10.67
N VAL A 50 -14.24 14.30 10.12
CA VAL A 50 -14.80 13.06 9.56
C VAL A 50 -13.98 12.57 8.35
N MET A 51 -13.56 13.47 7.44
CA MET A 51 -12.67 13.11 6.33
C MET A 51 -11.32 12.58 6.82
N LEU A 52 -10.69 13.23 7.80
CA LEU A 52 -9.41 12.78 8.35
C LEU A 52 -9.53 11.41 9.01
N ILE A 53 -10.62 11.14 9.76
CA ILE A 53 -10.89 9.82 10.34
C ILE A 53 -11.08 8.78 9.24
N ALA A 54 -11.79 9.08 8.16
CA ALA A 54 -11.97 8.16 7.03
C ALA A 54 -10.65 7.85 6.31
N ILE A 55 -9.80 8.86 6.07
CA ILE A 55 -8.47 8.68 5.46
C ILE A 55 -7.57 7.82 6.37
N ILE A 56 -7.55 8.11 7.68
CA ILE A 56 -6.79 7.31 8.66
C ILE A 56 -7.32 5.87 8.69
N ALA A 57 -8.63 5.65 8.63
CA ALA A 57 -9.23 4.32 8.59
C ALA A 57 -8.85 3.54 7.32
N ILE A 58 -8.79 4.19 6.15
CA ILE A 58 -8.32 3.58 4.90
C ILE A 58 -6.83 3.23 4.99
N ILE A 59 -5.99 4.13 5.51
CA ILE A 59 -4.56 3.87 5.71
C ILE A 59 -4.36 2.70 6.69
N ILE A 60 -5.09 2.66 7.81
CA ILE A 60 -5.04 1.55 8.76
C ILE A 60 -5.51 0.26 8.08
N PHE A 61 -6.62 0.28 7.34
CA PHE A 61 -7.15 -0.91 6.66
C PHE A 61 -6.15 -1.48 5.63
N GLU A 62 -5.51 -0.63 4.82
CA GLU A 62 -4.52 -1.08 3.84
C GLU A 62 -3.18 -1.50 4.49
N THR A 63 -2.73 -0.82 5.55
CA THR A 63 -1.50 -1.20 6.29
C THR A 63 -1.69 -2.37 7.26
N HIS A 64 -2.93 -2.67 7.65
CA HIS A 64 -3.33 -3.77 8.55
C HIS A 64 -4.20 -4.82 7.85
N LYS A 65 -4.13 -4.94 6.51
CA LYS A 65 -4.43 -6.23 5.88
C LYS A 65 -3.56 -7.25 6.60
N PRO A 66 -4.13 -8.21 7.33
CA PRO A 66 -3.34 -9.05 8.20
C PRO A 66 -2.35 -9.81 7.33
N LEU A 67 -1.06 -9.63 7.62
CA LEU A 67 0.03 -10.49 7.17
C LEU A 67 -0.13 -11.84 7.89
N GLY A 68 -1.24 -12.52 7.58
CA GLY A 68 -1.42 -13.92 7.87
C GLY A 68 -0.40 -14.72 7.06
N PRO A 69 -0.09 -15.95 7.51
CA PRO A 69 1.00 -16.74 6.96
C PRO A 69 0.95 -16.83 5.43
N ASN A 70 2.09 -16.54 4.82
CA ASN A 70 2.14 -15.82 3.56
C ASN A 70 2.48 -16.71 2.35
N ILE A 71 2.92 -17.96 2.58
CA ILE A 71 2.81 -19.09 1.66
C ILE A 71 2.54 -20.32 2.54
N GLY A 72 1.39 -20.98 2.38
CA GLY A 72 1.11 -22.28 3.01
C GLY A 72 1.41 -22.35 4.52
N GLY A 73 1.08 -21.35 5.33
CA GLY A 73 1.41 -21.38 6.77
C GLY A 73 2.77 -20.76 7.16
N VAL A 74 3.63 -20.42 6.20
CA VAL A 74 4.97 -19.84 6.44
C VAL A 74 4.95 -18.32 6.40
N GLU A 75 5.46 -17.67 7.44
CA GLU A 75 5.62 -16.21 7.49
C GLU A 75 6.81 -15.75 6.63
N ILE A 76 6.52 -15.16 5.47
CA ILE A 76 7.53 -14.64 4.52
C ILE A 76 6.98 -13.44 3.73
N THR A 77 7.66 -12.30 3.78
CA THR A 77 7.24 -11.11 3.01
C THR A 77 7.61 -11.24 1.53
N HIS A 78 6.88 -10.53 0.69
CA HIS A 78 7.18 -10.39 -0.75
C HIS A 78 8.64 -10.02 -1.00
N ILE A 79 9.15 -9.03 -0.28
CA ILE A 79 10.54 -8.55 -0.38
C ILE A 79 11.55 -9.64 0.02
N GLN A 80 11.25 -10.47 1.03
CA GLN A 80 12.14 -11.59 1.41
C GLN A 80 12.19 -12.66 0.31
N LEU A 81 11.04 -13.02 -0.28
CA LEU A 81 11.03 -14.00 -1.36
C LEU A 81 11.70 -13.45 -2.63
N LEU A 82 11.40 -12.21 -3.01
CA LEU A 82 12.00 -11.54 -4.17
C LEU A 82 13.52 -11.46 -4.06
N ASN A 83 14.05 -11.07 -2.90
CA ASN A 83 15.50 -11.03 -2.64
C ASN A 83 16.13 -12.44 -2.68
N ALA A 84 15.45 -13.45 -2.13
CA ALA A 84 15.94 -14.83 -2.17
C ALA A 84 15.97 -15.37 -3.60
N SER A 85 14.92 -15.12 -4.39
CA SER A 85 14.85 -15.47 -5.82
C SER A 85 15.97 -14.80 -6.62
N ALA A 86 16.13 -13.47 -6.50
CA ALA A 86 17.17 -12.73 -7.21
C ALA A 86 18.59 -13.23 -6.87
N ASN A 87 18.84 -13.57 -5.60
CA ASN A 87 20.13 -14.13 -5.16
C ASN A 87 20.34 -15.59 -5.59
N CYS A 88 19.28 -16.31 -5.97
CA CYS A 88 19.32 -17.70 -6.45
C CYS A 88 19.07 -17.81 -7.95
N PHE A 89 19.46 -16.78 -8.71
CA PHE A 89 19.42 -16.71 -10.16
C PHE A 89 18.01 -16.73 -10.77
N VAL A 90 17.00 -16.26 -10.03
CA VAL A 90 15.60 -16.22 -10.46
C VAL A 90 15.14 -14.77 -10.57
N GLU A 91 14.86 -14.32 -11.80
CA GLU A 91 14.31 -12.97 -12.07
C GLU A 91 12.77 -12.91 -12.00
N ALA A 92 12.10 -14.04 -11.79
CA ALA A 92 10.64 -14.11 -11.72
C ALA A 92 10.07 -13.66 -10.36
N ASP A 93 9.18 -12.68 -10.37
CA ASP A 93 8.33 -12.38 -9.21
C ASP A 93 7.18 -13.39 -9.10
N ILE A 94 7.45 -14.46 -8.35
CA ILE A 94 6.51 -15.57 -8.13
C ILE A 94 5.53 -15.34 -6.98
N TYR A 95 5.67 -14.29 -6.16
CA TYR A 95 5.09 -14.21 -4.81
C TYR A 95 3.55 -14.29 -4.78
N GLU A 96 2.85 -13.47 -5.57
CA GLU A 96 1.38 -13.45 -5.58
C GLU A 96 0.82 -14.83 -6.03
N ALA A 97 1.49 -15.48 -6.99
CA ALA A 97 1.04 -16.74 -7.56
C ALA A 97 1.29 -17.94 -6.63
N ILE A 98 2.47 -18.03 -5.99
CA ILE A 98 2.73 -19.08 -4.98
C ILE A 98 1.84 -18.88 -3.74
N GLN A 99 1.58 -17.63 -3.33
CA GLN A 99 0.66 -17.34 -2.23
C GLN A 99 -0.76 -17.83 -2.55
N ALA A 100 -1.24 -17.61 -3.78
CA ALA A 100 -2.55 -18.08 -4.23
C ALA A 100 -2.61 -19.63 -4.33
N GLY A 101 -1.60 -20.28 -4.91
CA GLY A 101 -1.57 -21.73 -5.08
C GLY A 101 -1.47 -22.53 -3.76
N PHE A 102 -0.85 -21.96 -2.72
CA PHE A 102 -0.62 -22.65 -1.44
C PHE A 102 -1.67 -22.41 -0.35
N VAL A 103 -2.80 -21.76 -0.65
CA VAL A 103 -3.85 -21.43 0.34
C VAL A 103 -4.32 -22.67 1.16
N ASN A 104 -4.37 -23.85 0.54
CA ASN A 104 -4.87 -25.10 1.16
C ASN A 104 -3.78 -26.18 1.38
N THR A 105 -2.51 -25.80 1.24
CA THR A 105 -1.35 -26.71 1.37
C THR A 105 -0.40 -26.17 2.43
N PRO A 106 -0.55 -26.59 3.70
CA PRO A 106 0.35 -26.17 4.76
C PRO A 106 1.74 -26.78 4.56
N LEU A 107 2.78 -25.96 4.74
CA LEU A 107 4.18 -26.34 4.84
C LEU A 107 4.59 -26.35 6.32
N SER A 108 5.54 -27.21 6.69
CA SER A 108 6.02 -27.37 8.06
C SER A 108 6.91 -26.21 8.55
N GLY A 109 7.30 -25.29 7.67
CA GLY A 109 8.07 -24.11 8.00
C GLY A 109 8.98 -23.61 6.87
N ILE A 110 9.77 -22.57 7.16
CA ILE A 110 10.63 -21.88 6.19
C ILE A 110 11.69 -22.80 5.52
N LYS A 111 12.16 -23.85 6.21
CA LYS A 111 13.08 -24.85 5.62
C LYS A 111 12.40 -25.65 4.51
N GLU A 112 11.13 -26.03 4.69
CA GLU A 112 10.38 -26.75 3.66
C GLU A 112 10.12 -25.85 2.46
N LEU A 113 9.71 -24.60 2.68
CA LEU A 113 9.54 -23.62 1.60
C LEU A 113 10.83 -23.40 0.81
N ALA A 114 11.98 -23.31 1.48
CA ALA A 114 13.27 -23.19 0.81
C ALA A 114 13.63 -24.42 -0.05
N ILE A 115 13.34 -25.63 0.44
CA ILE A 115 13.55 -26.87 -0.33
C ILE A 115 12.57 -26.96 -1.51
N LEU A 116 11.33 -26.51 -1.32
CA LEU A 116 10.32 -26.42 -2.38
C LEU A 116 10.80 -25.51 -3.51
N LEU A 117 11.11 -24.26 -3.18
CA LEU A 117 11.57 -23.24 -4.14
C LEU A 117 12.82 -23.66 -4.91
N GLY A 118 13.77 -24.33 -4.25
CA GLY A 118 14.97 -24.82 -4.92
C GLY A 118 14.75 -26.02 -5.83
N ASN A 119 13.81 -26.90 -5.51
CA ASN A 119 13.43 -27.99 -6.42
C ASN A 119 12.65 -27.45 -7.62
N THR A 120 11.66 -26.59 -7.40
CA THR A 120 10.88 -26.00 -8.51
C THR A 120 11.75 -25.12 -9.41
N ALA A 121 12.70 -24.37 -8.85
CA ALA A 121 13.71 -23.66 -9.64
C ALA A 121 14.55 -24.61 -10.51
N PHE A 122 14.91 -25.79 -9.99
CA PHE A 122 15.65 -26.78 -10.76
C PHE A 122 14.82 -27.37 -11.92
N GLU A 123 13.60 -27.85 -11.65
CA GLU A 123 12.73 -28.45 -12.69
C GLU A 123 12.41 -27.48 -13.83
N SER A 124 12.31 -26.18 -13.52
CA SER A 124 11.87 -25.13 -14.45
C SER A 124 12.99 -24.27 -15.03
N ILE A 125 14.26 -24.67 -14.85
CA ILE A 125 15.44 -23.89 -15.25
C ILE A 125 15.30 -22.43 -14.76
N GLN A 126 15.34 -22.26 -13.43
CA GLN A 126 15.21 -20.97 -12.74
C GLN A 126 13.90 -20.23 -13.04
N TYR A 127 12.79 -20.98 -13.15
CA TYR A 127 11.44 -20.48 -13.49
C TYR A 127 11.31 -19.90 -14.91
N THR A 128 12.29 -20.17 -15.81
CA THR A 128 12.24 -19.73 -17.22
C THR A 128 11.53 -20.70 -18.15
N GLN A 129 11.37 -21.97 -17.75
CA GLN A 129 10.72 -23.02 -18.52
C GLN A 129 9.49 -23.56 -17.78
N VAL A 130 8.30 -23.30 -18.34
CA VAL A 130 7.02 -23.87 -17.90
C VAL A 130 6.55 -25.04 -18.78
N TYR A 131 7.33 -25.40 -19.81
CA TYR A 131 7.11 -26.56 -20.67
C TYR A 131 8.38 -27.41 -20.72
N GLN A 132 8.21 -28.74 -20.83
CA GLN A 132 9.33 -29.65 -21.00
C GLN A 132 10.10 -29.35 -22.29
N TYR A 133 11.43 -29.25 -22.18
CA TYR A 133 12.31 -28.91 -23.29
C TYR A 133 12.15 -29.85 -24.50
N GLY A 134 11.96 -29.28 -25.69
CA GLY A 134 11.80 -29.99 -26.97
C GLY A 134 10.36 -30.37 -27.31
N CYS A 135 9.43 -30.30 -26.35
CA CYS A 135 8.00 -30.59 -26.58
C CYS A 135 7.24 -29.48 -27.31
N ASP A 136 7.91 -28.36 -27.57
CA ASP A 136 7.48 -27.20 -28.36
C ASP A 136 7.71 -27.37 -29.87
N THR A 137 8.39 -28.44 -30.29
CA THR A 137 8.80 -28.67 -31.69
C THR A 137 7.93 -29.73 -32.41
N PRO A 138 7.54 -29.51 -33.69
CA PRO A 138 6.85 -30.52 -34.49
C PRO A 138 7.64 -31.83 -34.68
N GLU A 139 8.97 -31.76 -34.62
CA GLU A 139 9.88 -32.89 -34.83
C GLU A 139 9.92 -33.86 -33.63
N LEU A 140 9.58 -33.40 -32.43
CA LEU A 140 9.60 -34.21 -31.20
C LEU A 140 8.23 -34.17 -30.49
N PRO A 141 7.17 -34.78 -31.08
CA PRO A 141 5.81 -34.68 -30.56
C PRO A 141 5.67 -35.39 -29.21
N CYS A 142 5.83 -34.63 -28.14
CA CYS A 142 5.53 -35.10 -26.80
C CYS A 142 4.02 -35.36 -26.67
N GLY A 143 3.65 -36.53 -26.14
CA GLY A 143 2.25 -36.87 -25.92
C GLY A 143 1.58 -35.87 -24.96
N LEU A 144 0.27 -35.67 -25.11
CA LEU A 144 -0.55 -34.62 -24.48
C LEU A 144 -0.18 -34.23 -23.02
N TYR A 145 0.22 -35.19 -22.20
CA TYR A 145 0.57 -35.02 -20.78
C TYR A 145 2.08 -35.01 -20.52
N TYR A 146 2.83 -34.22 -21.28
CA TYR A 146 4.25 -33.95 -21.04
C TYR A 146 4.48 -32.95 -19.89
N GLY A 147 5.74 -32.72 -19.50
CA GLY A 147 6.08 -31.85 -18.36
C GLY A 147 5.59 -30.41 -18.53
N ARG A 148 4.85 -29.91 -17.53
CA ARG A 148 4.39 -28.51 -17.46
C ARG A 148 4.47 -27.92 -16.06
N GLY A 149 4.56 -26.60 -16.01
CA GLY A 149 4.65 -25.80 -14.79
C GLY A 149 5.96 -26.01 -14.03
N TYR A 150 6.08 -25.37 -12.88
CA TYR A 150 7.33 -25.32 -12.11
C TYR A 150 7.69 -26.62 -11.38
N ILE A 151 6.81 -27.63 -11.36
CA ILE A 151 7.12 -28.99 -10.90
C ILE A 151 7.24 -30.00 -12.06
N GLN A 152 7.18 -29.52 -13.32
CA GLN A 152 7.20 -30.35 -14.53
C GLN A 152 6.23 -31.54 -14.47
N LEU A 153 4.97 -31.27 -14.13
CA LEU A 153 3.91 -32.28 -13.99
C LEU A 153 3.83 -33.12 -15.27
N THR A 154 4.10 -34.41 -15.16
CA THR A 154 4.24 -35.33 -16.31
C THR A 154 3.39 -36.58 -16.12
N GLY A 155 2.75 -37.05 -17.19
CA GLY A 155 2.01 -38.31 -17.26
C GLY A 155 0.54 -38.19 -16.88
N ILE A 156 -0.33 -38.87 -17.65
CA ILE A 156 -1.80 -38.79 -17.51
C ILE A 156 -2.32 -39.11 -16.10
N GLU A 157 -1.66 -40.03 -15.37
CA GLU A 157 -2.05 -40.38 -14.00
C GLU A 157 -1.91 -39.18 -13.05
N ASN A 158 -0.83 -38.40 -13.20
CA ASN A 158 -0.58 -37.20 -12.39
C ASN A 158 -1.57 -36.08 -12.77
N TYR A 159 -1.73 -35.77 -14.06
CA TYR A 159 -2.71 -34.77 -14.52
C TYR A 159 -4.15 -35.10 -14.06
N ASN A 160 -4.56 -36.37 -14.12
CA ASN A 160 -5.87 -36.80 -13.63
C ASN A 160 -6.00 -36.64 -12.11
N ALA A 161 -4.97 -36.99 -11.34
CA ALA A 161 -4.97 -36.81 -9.90
C ALA A 161 -5.02 -35.31 -9.51
N THR A 162 -4.26 -34.45 -10.19
CA THR A 162 -4.30 -32.99 -10.03
C THR A 162 -5.69 -32.44 -10.36
N ALA A 163 -6.25 -32.79 -11.52
CA ALA A 163 -7.56 -32.33 -11.97
C ALA A 163 -8.69 -32.70 -10.98
N ILE A 164 -8.64 -33.91 -10.41
CA ILE A 164 -9.60 -34.36 -9.38
C ILE A 164 -9.41 -33.57 -8.09
N ALA A 165 -8.16 -33.39 -7.63
CA ALA A 165 -7.84 -32.76 -6.35
C ALA A 165 -8.10 -31.24 -6.32
N LEU A 166 -7.88 -30.55 -7.45
CA LEU A 166 -8.16 -29.12 -7.61
C LEU A 166 -9.60 -28.84 -8.05
N HIS A 167 -10.39 -29.88 -8.37
CA HIS A 167 -11.71 -29.76 -9.01
C HIS A 167 -11.67 -29.01 -10.36
N ARG A 168 -10.59 -29.22 -11.11
CA ARG A 168 -10.26 -28.59 -12.39
C ARG A 168 -10.20 -29.62 -13.52
N PRO A 169 -11.35 -30.13 -14.02
CA PRO A 169 -11.39 -31.12 -15.10
C PRO A 169 -10.82 -30.57 -16.42
N ASP A 170 -10.76 -29.24 -16.56
CA ASP A 170 -10.12 -28.52 -17.65
C ASP A 170 -8.63 -28.85 -17.80
N ILE A 171 -7.92 -29.20 -16.72
CA ILE A 171 -6.51 -29.66 -16.76
C ILE A 171 -6.35 -30.94 -17.60
N LEU A 172 -7.40 -31.76 -17.75
CA LEU A 172 -7.36 -32.96 -18.60
C LEU A 172 -7.67 -32.68 -20.07
N THR A 173 -8.53 -31.70 -20.35
CA THR A 173 -8.95 -31.33 -21.71
C THR A 173 -8.05 -30.27 -22.34
N ASN A 174 -7.39 -29.46 -21.52
CA ASN A 174 -6.43 -28.42 -21.86
C ASN A 174 -5.27 -28.43 -20.84
N PRO A 175 -4.33 -29.38 -20.92
CA PRO A 175 -3.23 -29.47 -19.97
C PRO A 175 -2.28 -28.27 -20.00
N ASP A 176 -2.26 -27.48 -21.08
CA ASP A 176 -1.47 -26.25 -21.19
C ASP A 176 -1.83 -25.20 -20.13
N ILE A 177 -3.02 -25.26 -19.53
CA ILE A 177 -3.40 -24.38 -18.42
C ILE A 177 -2.51 -24.50 -17.18
N VAL A 178 -1.78 -25.63 -17.03
CA VAL A 178 -0.77 -25.82 -15.97
C VAL A 178 0.48 -24.94 -16.20
N ALA A 179 0.72 -24.50 -17.43
CA ALA A 179 1.83 -23.62 -17.82
C ALA A 179 1.37 -22.18 -18.15
N GLU A 180 0.12 -21.99 -18.59
CA GLU A 180 -0.42 -20.69 -19.01
C GLU A 180 -1.03 -19.86 -17.86
N ASP A 181 -1.49 -20.50 -16.78
CA ASP A 181 -2.03 -19.80 -15.60
C ASP A 181 -1.14 -20.03 -14.37
N ASN A 182 -0.40 -18.99 -13.97
CA ASN A 182 0.54 -19.04 -12.85
C ASN A 182 -0.10 -19.52 -11.53
N VAL A 183 -1.40 -19.29 -11.32
CA VAL A 183 -2.09 -19.81 -10.13
C VAL A 183 -2.29 -21.32 -10.24
N THR A 184 -2.81 -21.81 -11.37
CA THR A 184 -2.96 -23.25 -11.65
C THR A 184 -1.61 -23.99 -11.62
N ASP A 185 -0.51 -23.36 -12.05
CA ASP A 185 0.85 -23.90 -11.89
C ASP A 185 1.16 -24.12 -10.39
N TRP A 186 1.12 -23.06 -9.58
CA TRP A 186 1.44 -23.19 -8.15
C TRP A 186 0.42 -24.06 -7.37
N GLU A 187 -0.85 -24.14 -7.77
CA GLU A 187 -1.81 -25.13 -7.27
C GLU A 187 -1.37 -26.57 -7.62
N THR A 188 -0.81 -26.77 -8.82
CA THR A 188 -0.25 -28.05 -9.27
C THR A 188 1.01 -28.43 -8.51
N VAL A 189 1.92 -27.47 -8.28
CA VAL A 189 3.08 -27.62 -7.39
C VAL A 189 2.59 -28.01 -5.99
N ALA A 190 1.62 -27.28 -5.43
CA ALA A 190 1.08 -27.52 -4.10
C ALA A 190 0.43 -28.92 -3.99
N PHE A 191 -0.32 -29.34 -5.01
CA PHE A 191 -0.88 -30.68 -5.09
C PHE A 191 0.22 -31.75 -5.07
N TYR A 192 1.22 -31.65 -5.95
CA TYR A 192 2.29 -32.65 -6.03
C TYR A 192 3.13 -32.68 -4.75
N TRP A 193 3.48 -31.52 -4.22
CA TRP A 193 4.26 -31.39 -2.99
C TRP A 193 3.57 -32.09 -1.80
N LYS A 194 2.27 -31.83 -1.62
CA LYS A 194 1.45 -32.41 -0.55
C LYS A 194 1.25 -33.93 -0.71
N ASN A 195 0.93 -34.38 -1.92
CA ASN A 195 0.55 -35.78 -2.16
C ASN A 195 1.75 -36.70 -2.44
N ARG A 196 2.95 -36.14 -2.64
CA ARG A 196 4.17 -36.90 -2.92
C ARG A 196 5.31 -36.57 -1.96
N VAL A 197 5.73 -35.31 -1.90
CA VAL A 197 6.96 -34.91 -1.21
C VAL A 197 6.79 -34.91 0.31
N GLN A 198 5.68 -34.37 0.83
CA GLN A 198 5.38 -34.37 2.26
C GLN A 198 5.27 -35.77 2.85
N LEU A 199 4.73 -36.75 2.09
CA LEU A 199 4.69 -38.16 2.52
C LEU A 199 6.10 -38.78 2.71
N PHE A 200 7.08 -38.32 1.94
CA PHE A 200 8.47 -38.71 2.15
C PHE A 200 9.09 -37.96 3.35
N PHE A 201 8.75 -36.68 3.56
CA PHE A 201 9.18 -35.93 4.74
C PHE A 201 8.63 -36.50 6.06
N GLU A 202 7.39 -37.00 6.08
CA GLU A 202 6.81 -37.69 7.24
C GLU A 202 7.61 -38.94 7.65
N LYS A 203 8.19 -39.64 6.67
CA LYS A 203 8.94 -40.89 6.88
C LYS A 203 10.43 -40.66 7.15
N ASP A 204 11.09 -39.85 6.31
CA ASP A 204 12.54 -39.72 6.24
C ASP A 204 13.05 -38.32 6.65
N GLY A 205 12.14 -37.40 7.00
CA GLY A 205 12.44 -36.04 7.48
C GLY A 205 12.61 -34.99 6.38
N VAL A 206 12.39 -33.71 6.74
CA VAL A 206 12.51 -32.55 5.82
C VAL A 206 13.97 -32.30 5.45
N SER A 207 14.37 -32.75 4.26
CA SER A 207 15.72 -32.58 3.72
C SER A 207 15.74 -32.54 2.18
N LEU A 208 16.82 -31.97 1.64
CA LEU A 208 17.09 -31.94 0.19
C LEU A 208 17.02 -33.35 -0.42
N SER A 209 17.71 -34.34 0.15
CA SER A 209 17.74 -35.70 -0.42
C SER A 209 16.40 -36.42 -0.34
N THR A 210 15.64 -36.20 0.74
CA THR A 210 14.26 -36.70 0.85
C THR A 210 13.37 -36.14 -0.25
N SER A 211 13.50 -34.83 -0.56
CA SER A 211 12.71 -34.18 -1.62
C SER A 211 13.08 -34.65 -3.02
N ALA A 212 14.38 -34.76 -3.34
CA ALA A 212 14.86 -35.21 -4.63
C ALA A 212 14.40 -36.64 -4.95
N LEU A 213 14.50 -37.55 -3.98
CA LEU A 213 14.01 -38.93 -4.08
C LEU A 213 12.48 -39.02 -4.26
N ALA A 214 11.73 -38.08 -3.67
CA ALA A 214 10.28 -38.06 -3.79
C ALA A 214 9.82 -37.57 -5.18
N ILE A 215 10.52 -36.58 -5.74
CA ILE A 215 10.23 -35.95 -7.04
C ILE A 215 10.67 -36.86 -8.19
N ASP A 216 11.97 -37.12 -8.32
CA ASP A 216 12.52 -38.05 -9.32
C ASP A 216 13.44 -39.11 -8.68
N PRO A 217 12.92 -40.31 -8.36
CA PRO A 217 13.71 -41.40 -7.82
C PRO A 217 14.64 -42.09 -8.85
N THR A 218 14.44 -41.83 -10.15
CA THR A 218 15.22 -42.44 -11.24
C THR A 218 16.46 -41.61 -11.56
N GLU A 219 16.29 -40.31 -11.75
CA GLU A 219 17.33 -39.32 -12.02
C GLU A 219 18.22 -39.10 -10.78
N SER A 220 17.63 -39.09 -9.58
CA SER A 220 18.39 -38.86 -8.33
C SER A 220 19.25 -40.04 -7.86
N CYS A 221 19.12 -41.24 -8.45
CA CYS A 221 19.71 -42.46 -7.88
C CYS A 221 20.18 -43.57 -8.85
N THR A 222 19.75 -43.66 -10.11
CA THR A 222 20.07 -44.85 -10.94
C THR A 222 20.30 -44.65 -12.45
N ALA A 223 19.75 -43.62 -13.10
CA ALA A 223 19.65 -43.62 -14.58
C ALA A 223 20.97 -43.44 -15.35
N TYR A 224 21.97 -42.74 -14.79
CA TYR A 224 23.18 -42.32 -15.52
C TYR A 224 24.52 -42.72 -14.87
N ASN A 225 24.53 -43.73 -13.98
CA ASN A 225 25.70 -44.05 -13.12
C ASN A 225 26.02 -42.96 -12.08
N HIS A 226 25.13 -41.98 -11.91
CA HIS A 226 25.15 -41.02 -10.81
C HIS A 226 24.60 -41.70 -9.54
N THR A 227 25.46 -41.86 -8.54
CA THR A 227 25.08 -42.23 -7.16
C THR A 227 24.71 -41.00 -6.32
N THR A 228 24.57 -39.83 -6.97
CA THR A 228 24.43 -38.52 -6.36
C THR A 228 23.29 -37.76 -7.03
N ILE A 229 22.62 -36.92 -6.24
CA ILE A 229 21.66 -35.92 -6.72
C ILE A 229 22.41 -34.96 -7.66
N GLN A 230 21.75 -34.46 -8.70
CA GLN A 230 22.36 -33.53 -9.65
C GLN A 230 22.83 -32.24 -8.97
N ASP A 231 24.03 -31.77 -9.33
CA ASP A 231 24.66 -30.60 -8.72
C ASP A 231 23.79 -29.34 -8.86
N GLY A 232 23.14 -29.11 -10.00
CA GLY A 232 22.22 -27.98 -10.19
C GLY A 232 21.01 -27.98 -9.24
N ARG A 233 20.49 -29.16 -8.86
CA ARG A 233 19.42 -29.28 -7.85
C ARG A 233 19.97 -29.02 -6.46
N ILE A 234 21.19 -29.47 -6.18
CA ILE A 234 21.91 -29.20 -4.93
C ILE A 234 22.11 -27.70 -4.75
N GLU A 235 22.69 -27.03 -5.74
CA GLU A 235 22.97 -25.59 -5.75
C GLU A 235 21.69 -24.77 -5.58
N SER A 236 20.63 -25.09 -6.33
CA SER A 236 19.34 -24.38 -6.25
C SER A 236 18.72 -24.48 -4.85
N VAL A 237 18.65 -25.69 -4.28
CA VAL A 237 18.10 -25.89 -2.92
C VAL A 237 18.98 -25.27 -1.84
N GLN A 238 20.30 -25.45 -1.91
CA GLN A 238 21.21 -24.87 -0.92
C GLN A 238 21.18 -23.33 -0.96
N CYS A 239 21.01 -22.73 -2.14
CA CYS A 239 20.85 -21.29 -2.26
C CYS A 239 19.59 -20.80 -1.53
N PHE A 240 18.41 -21.34 -1.85
CA PHE A 240 17.17 -20.92 -1.18
C PHE A 240 17.20 -21.19 0.33
N GLN A 241 17.81 -22.31 0.77
CA GLN A 241 18.03 -22.56 2.20
C GLN A 241 18.92 -21.48 2.83
N GLN A 242 20.05 -21.15 2.20
CA GLN A 242 20.96 -20.10 2.70
C GLN A 242 20.30 -18.72 2.76
N GLN A 243 19.49 -18.35 1.76
CA GLN A 243 18.79 -17.06 1.72
C GLN A 243 17.65 -16.96 2.74
N LEU A 244 16.86 -18.02 2.90
CA LEU A 244 15.64 -17.98 3.72
C LEU A 244 15.82 -18.45 5.17
N THR A 245 16.81 -19.32 5.44
CA THR A 245 17.06 -19.88 6.78
C THR A 245 18.44 -19.56 7.34
N GLY A 246 19.30 -18.86 6.57
CA GLY A 246 20.68 -18.55 6.96
C GLY A 246 21.61 -19.78 7.05
N THR A 247 21.13 -20.96 6.69
CA THR A 247 21.80 -22.27 6.85
C THR A 247 21.40 -23.18 5.69
N PHE A 248 22.15 -24.25 5.41
CA PHE A 248 21.77 -25.25 4.41
C PHE A 248 22.14 -26.66 4.84
N ASP A 249 21.51 -27.67 4.22
CA ASP A 249 21.78 -29.08 4.50
C ASP A 249 23.16 -29.49 3.98
N THR A 250 24.15 -29.53 4.89
CA THR A 250 25.52 -29.97 4.60
C THR A 250 25.65 -31.50 4.48
N LYS A 251 24.65 -32.26 4.94
CA LYS A 251 24.66 -33.74 4.99
C LYS A 251 24.06 -34.40 3.74
N ILE A 252 24.51 -34.00 2.55
CA ILE A 252 24.08 -34.64 1.30
C ILE A 252 24.64 -36.08 1.19
N GLY A 253 25.86 -36.34 1.69
CA GLY A 253 26.56 -37.62 1.51
C GLY A 253 26.35 -38.71 2.58
N ALA A 254 25.57 -38.48 3.65
CA ALA A 254 25.58 -39.38 4.82
C ALA A 254 24.55 -40.53 4.79
N ASN A 255 23.50 -40.45 3.97
CA ASN A 255 22.38 -41.41 3.98
C ASN A 255 22.05 -42.04 2.61
N ILE A 256 22.72 -41.67 1.53
CA ILE A 256 22.46 -42.23 0.19
C ILE A 256 22.96 -43.69 0.07
N THR A 257 23.77 -44.16 1.03
CA THR A 257 24.15 -45.59 1.20
C THR A 257 23.01 -46.51 1.64
N MET A 258 21.75 -46.06 1.67
CA MET A 258 20.58 -46.93 1.94
C MET A 258 20.09 -47.74 0.72
N ILE A 259 20.84 -47.77 -0.39
CA ILE A 259 20.60 -48.66 -1.56
C ILE A 259 21.02 -50.11 -1.23
N GLY A 260 20.35 -50.68 -0.22
CA GLY A 260 20.48 -52.09 0.18
C GLY A 260 19.15 -52.78 0.45
N HIS A 261 18.04 -52.05 0.61
CA HIS A 261 16.75 -52.64 1.06
C HIS A 261 15.51 -52.27 0.24
N ILE A 262 15.54 -51.33 -0.70
CA ILE A 262 14.38 -51.07 -1.58
C ILE A 262 14.40 -52.01 -2.79
N ARG A 263 14.21 -53.31 -2.52
CA ARG A 263 13.77 -54.26 -3.55
C ARG A 263 12.25 -54.14 -3.65
N ALA A 264 11.77 -53.40 -4.65
CA ALA A 264 10.38 -52.96 -4.75
C ALA A 264 9.36 -54.10 -4.66
N THR A 265 8.68 -54.23 -3.51
CA THR A 265 7.46 -55.03 -3.38
C THR A 265 6.27 -54.20 -3.86
N ARG A 266 5.70 -54.62 -4.99
CA ARG A 266 4.60 -53.97 -5.71
C ARG A 266 3.24 -54.22 -5.01
N SER A 267 3.15 -53.94 -3.72
CA SER A 267 1.93 -53.99 -2.90
C SER A 267 2.10 -53.08 -1.69
N ASP A 268 1.36 -51.96 -1.67
CA ASP A 268 0.47 -51.61 -0.55
C ASP A 268 -0.21 -50.25 -0.79
N ARG A 269 -1.34 -50.30 -1.50
CA ARG A 269 -2.38 -49.27 -1.40
C ARG A 269 -3.40 -49.73 -0.35
N ARG A 270 -3.27 -49.22 0.89
CA ARG A 270 -4.32 -48.92 1.90
C ARG A 270 -3.79 -48.94 3.35
N HIS A 271 -3.69 -47.77 3.99
CA HIS A 271 -4.57 -47.33 5.10
C HIS A 271 -4.05 -46.03 5.75
N TRP A 272 -4.99 -45.18 6.15
CA TRP A 272 -4.77 -43.96 6.96
C TRP A 272 -5.43 -44.15 8.33
N HIS A 273 -4.90 -43.55 9.41
CA HIS A 273 -5.69 -42.98 10.52
C HIS A 273 -4.85 -42.32 11.64
N LEU A 274 -5.09 -41.03 11.91
CA LEU A 274 -5.22 -40.34 13.23
C LEU A 274 -3.98 -40.36 14.18
N HIS A 275 -3.70 -39.38 15.07
CA HIS A 275 -4.52 -38.29 15.59
C HIS A 275 -3.72 -37.09 16.15
N TRP A 276 -4.45 -36.00 16.38
CA TRP A 276 -4.11 -34.65 16.84
C TRP A 276 -3.88 -34.51 18.37
N LEU A 277 -3.09 -33.52 18.87
CA LEU A 277 -3.51 -32.54 19.91
C LEU A 277 -2.48 -31.47 20.37
N MET A 278 -3.01 -30.38 20.96
CA MET A 278 -2.39 -29.07 21.28
C MET A 278 -1.83 -28.94 22.72
N HIS A 279 -0.98 -27.93 23.03
CA HIS A 279 -1.40 -26.67 23.72
C HIS A 279 -0.32 -25.64 24.11
N HIS A 280 -0.79 -24.40 24.24
CA HIS A 280 -0.18 -23.11 24.64
C HIS A 280 0.66 -23.05 25.94
N ARG A 281 1.50 -22.00 26.11
CA ARG A 281 1.18 -20.75 26.88
C ARG A 281 2.34 -19.72 26.94
N GLN A 282 1.97 -18.43 26.94
CA GLN A 282 2.79 -17.26 27.29
C GLN A 282 2.63 -16.91 28.80
N PRO A 283 3.52 -16.08 29.38
CA PRO A 283 3.05 -14.97 30.20
C PRO A 283 3.83 -13.63 30.06
N GLN A 284 3.13 -12.50 30.25
CA GLN A 284 3.69 -11.15 30.50
C GLN A 284 3.81 -10.85 32.01
N ILE A 285 4.56 -9.81 32.42
CA ILE A 285 4.45 -8.95 33.66
C ILE A 285 5.70 -8.02 33.74
N TYR A 286 5.77 -6.77 34.24
CA TYR A 286 4.93 -5.54 34.30
C TYR A 286 5.92 -4.31 34.31
N PRO A 287 5.53 -3.05 34.02
CA PRO A 287 6.46 -1.91 33.79
C PRO A 287 6.57 -0.91 34.96
N THR A 288 7.60 -0.05 34.99
CA THR A 288 7.59 1.24 35.73
C THR A 288 8.58 2.29 35.19
N LEU A 289 8.27 3.56 35.47
CA LEU A 289 9.08 4.80 35.43
C LEU A 289 8.96 5.66 34.15
N PHE A 290 8.31 6.82 34.28
CA PHE A 290 9.01 8.12 34.18
C PHE A 290 8.25 9.22 34.94
N LYS A 291 8.98 10.25 35.38
CA LYS A 291 8.52 11.22 36.40
C LYS A 291 8.21 12.59 35.80
N LYS A 292 7.07 13.13 36.23
CA LYS A 292 6.49 14.48 36.04
C LYS A 292 7.50 15.62 35.76
N TYR A 293 7.27 16.38 34.68
CA TYR A 293 7.85 17.71 34.43
C TYR A 293 6.74 18.78 34.36
N SER A 294 7.05 20.04 34.71
CA SER A 294 6.05 21.12 34.84
C SER A 294 5.95 22.04 33.60
N PRO A 295 4.82 22.73 33.36
CA PRO A 295 4.55 23.38 32.07
C PRO A 295 4.42 24.92 32.18
N ALA A 296 5.44 25.68 31.78
CA ALA A 296 5.38 27.15 31.86
C ALA A 296 6.13 27.98 30.77
N THR A 297 6.52 27.41 29.62
CA THR A 297 7.08 28.21 28.49
C THR A 297 6.84 27.66 27.07
N ASN A 298 6.22 26.48 26.92
CA ASN A 298 6.08 25.81 25.61
C ASN A 298 4.67 25.95 25.00
N LYS A 299 4.46 26.99 24.19
CA LYS A 299 3.34 27.08 23.22
C LYS A 299 3.76 27.55 21.82
N ALA A 300 4.72 28.48 21.73
CA ALA A 300 5.28 28.90 20.43
C ALA A 300 6.16 27.81 19.80
N TRP A 301 7.07 27.23 20.58
CA TRP A 301 7.96 26.15 20.13
C TRP A 301 7.20 24.87 19.74
N THR A 302 6.16 24.51 20.50
CA THR A 302 5.41 23.26 20.28
C THR A 302 4.68 23.24 18.94
N LEU A 303 4.15 24.38 18.48
CA LEU A 303 3.49 24.49 17.18
C LEU A 303 4.48 24.44 16.00
N GLY A 304 5.65 25.08 16.13
CA GLY A 304 6.70 24.97 15.10
C GLY A 304 7.26 23.55 14.97
N VAL A 305 7.55 22.91 16.10
CA VAL A 305 8.06 21.52 16.15
C VAL A 305 7.01 20.52 15.62
N LEU A 306 5.72 20.74 15.89
CA LEU A 306 4.64 19.88 15.37
C LEU A 306 4.43 19.97 13.85
N CYS A 307 4.87 21.04 13.18
CA CYS A 307 4.83 21.13 11.71
C CYS A 307 6.10 20.56 11.07
N ILE A 308 7.26 20.70 11.73
CA ILE A 308 8.54 20.21 11.22
C ILE A 308 8.66 18.68 11.35
N ILE A 309 8.13 18.07 12.41
CA ILE A 309 8.23 16.60 12.60
C ILE A 309 7.56 15.79 11.47
N PRO A 310 6.32 16.08 11.03
CA PRO A 310 5.71 15.38 9.88
C PRO A 310 6.50 15.59 8.59
N LEU A 311 7.01 16.80 8.33
CA LEU A 311 7.82 17.11 7.15
C LEU A 311 9.15 16.35 7.15
N VAL A 312 9.87 16.33 8.27
CA VAL A 312 11.11 15.54 8.42
C VAL A 312 10.81 14.05 8.33
N TYR A 313 9.70 13.57 8.89
CA TYR A 313 9.28 12.17 8.77
C TYR A 313 8.95 11.79 7.32
N ILE A 314 8.18 12.60 6.59
CA ILE A 314 7.85 12.39 5.18
C ILE A 314 9.12 12.41 4.31
N CYS A 315 10.03 13.37 4.55
CA CYS A 315 11.30 13.44 3.83
C CYS A 315 12.19 12.22 4.11
N LEU A 316 12.34 11.79 5.36
CA LEU A 316 13.13 10.61 5.71
C LEU A 316 12.49 9.32 5.16
N TYR A 317 11.17 9.20 5.23
CA TYR A 317 10.41 8.05 4.73
C TYR A 317 10.52 7.91 3.20
N ALA A 318 10.35 9.02 2.47
CA ALA A 318 10.54 9.06 1.02
C ALA A 318 12.00 8.82 0.62
N LEU A 319 12.98 9.31 1.39
CA LEU A 319 14.40 8.99 1.17
C LEU A 319 14.68 7.50 1.34
N THR A 320 14.22 6.85 2.43
CA THR A 320 14.40 5.41 2.62
C THR A 320 13.73 4.57 1.53
N LEU A 321 12.53 4.95 1.07
CA LEU A 321 11.85 4.21 0.02
C LEU A 321 12.46 4.45 -1.38
N SER A 322 13.00 5.64 -1.66
CA SER A 322 13.71 5.91 -2.93
C SER A 322 14.97 5.04 -3.12
N GLY A 323 15.53 4.52 -2.02
CA GLY A 323 16.63 3.56 -2.05
C GLY A 323 16.21 2.11 -2.28
N GLN A 324 14.91 1.79 -2.14
CA GLN A 324 14.37 0.43 -2.25
C GLN A 324 13.63 0.16 -3.57
N ASP A 325 13.05 1.19 -4.20
CA ASP A 325 12.08 1.05 -5.32
C ASP A 325 12.67 1.35 -6.72
N ALA A 326 14.01 1.32 -6.88
CA ALA A 326 14.70 1.78 -8.09
C ALA A 326 14.76 0.76 -9.25
N GLY A 327 14.14 -0.41 -9.12
CA GLY A 327 14.19 -1.53 -10.09
C GLY A 327 13.13 -1.45 -11.21
N GLY A 328 12.80 -0.25 -11.68
CA GLY A 328 11.80 -0.06 -12.75
C GLY A 328 12.40 -0.26 -14.15
N ILE A 329 11.88 -1.24 -14.88
CA ILE A 329 12.23 -1.50 -16.29
C ILE A 329 11.98 -0.24 -17.15
N ASP A 330 12.88 0.04 -18.09
CA ASP A 330 12.86 1.11 -19.12
C ASP A 330 13.13 2.58 -18.72
N ALA A 331 13.44 2.91 -17.45
CA ALA A 331 13.86 4.27 -17.07
C ALA A 331 15.31 4.33 -16.59
N GLU A 332 16.12 5.24 -17.14
CA GLU A 332 17.52 5.44 -16.75
C GLU A 332 17.62 5.75 -15.24
N PRO A 333 18.16 4.84 -14.39
CA PRO A 333 17.86 4.84 -12.94
C PRO A 333 18.30 6.09 -12.18
N ASP A 334 19.29 6.82 -12.71
CA ASP A 334 19.89 7.97 -12.04
C ASP A 334 19.11 9.27 -12.28
N GLN A 335 18.42 9.40 -13.43
CA GLN A 335 17.54 10.53 -13.73
C GLN A 335 16.33 10.56 -12.77
N VAL A 336 15.68 9.40 -12.57
CA VAL A 336 14.48 9.27 -11.74
C VAL A 336 14.78 9.60 -10.27
N LYS A 337 15.92 9.14 -9.74
CA LYS A 337 16.37 9.44 -8.37
C LYS A 337 16.61 10.93 -8.18
N LEU A 338 17.39 11.56 -9.07
CA LEU A 338 17.74 12.97 -8.95
C LEU A 338 16.50 13.88 -9.02
N TYR A 339 15.57 13.57 -9.93
CA TYR A 339 14.34 14.33 -10.12
C TYR A 339 13.33 14.15 -8.96
N THR A 340 13.22 12.94 -8.42
CA THR A 340 12.37 12.65 -7.24
C THR A 340 12.88 13.40 -6.01
N ILE A 341 14.19 13.36 -5.75
CA ILE A 341 14.82 14.09 -4.64
C ILE A 341 14.64 15.61 -4.82
N ALA A 342 14.82 16.13 -6.03
CA ALA A 342 14.62 17.56 -6.31
C ALA A 342 13.17 18.01 -6.07
N ASN A 343 12.17 17.27 -6.57
CA ASN A 343 10.76 17.60 -6.37
C ASN A 343 10.33 17.50 -4.90
N LEU A 344 10.85 16.50 -4.16
CA LEU A 344 10.59 16.34 -2.73
C LEU A 344 11.18 17.51 -1.93
N ALA A 345 12.43 17.90 -2.21
CA ALA A 345 13.09 19.03 -1.58
C ALA A 345 12.38 20.36 -1.89
N LEU A 346 11.98 20.59 -3.14
CA LEU A 346 11.23 21.78 -3.55
C LEU A 346 9.83 21.86 -2.94
N SER A 347 9.13 20.72 -2.81
CA SER A 347 7.83 20.65 -2.15
C SER A 347 7.94 20.95 -0.64
N ALA A 348 8.95 20.38 0.02
CA ALA A 348 9.23 20.67 1.43
C ALA A 348 9.60 22.16 1.65
N LEU A 349 10.38 22.76 0.75
CA LEU A 349 10.69 24.20 0.79
C LEU A 349 9.46 25.08 0.58
N ALA A 350 8.52 24.68 -0.28
CA ALA A 350 7.26 25.40 -0.47
C ALA A 350 6.38 25.38 0.80
N GLU A 351 6.25 24.24 1.48
CA GLU A 351 5.50 24.13 2.73
C GLU A 351 6.16 24.88 3.90
N VAL A 352 7.49 24.77 4.05
CA VAL A 352 8.25 25.59 5.01
C VAL A 352 8.04 27.08 4.73
N GLY A 353 8.00 27.47 3.45
CA GLY A 353 7.60 28.80 3.02
C GLY A 353 6.24 29.21 3.57
N LEU A 354 5.18 28.42 3.35
CA LEU A 354 3.83 28.69 3.86
C LEU A 354 3.80 28.88 5.39
N CYS A 355 4.55 28.06 6.13
CA CYS A 355 4.66 28.18 7.60
C CYS A 355 5.33 29.50 8.03
N VAL A 356 6.39 29.94 7.34
CA VAL A 356 7.10 31.20 7.63
C VAL A 356 6.28 32.43 7.20
N GLY A 357 5.59 32.35 6.06
CA GLY A 357 4.74 33.42 5.54
C GLY A 357 3.60 33.82 6.49
N PHE A 358 3.13 32.88 7.32
CA PHE A 358 2.09 33.13 8.32
C PHE A 358 2.50 34.11 9.44
N TRP A 359 3.81 34.38 9.61
CA TRP A 359 4.31 35.32 10.63
C TRP A 359 4.37 36.78 10.17
N TYR A 360 4.37 37.08 8.86
CA TYR A 360 4.53 38.44 8.34
C TYR A 360 3.30 38.94 7.57
N VAL A 361 2.31 39.43 8.33
CA VAL A 361 0.97 39.83 7.87
C VAL A 361 0.97 40.86 6.71
N TYR A 362 2.04 41.65 6.51
CA TYR A 362 2.13 42.64 5.42
C TYR A 362 3.01 42.24 4.21
N LEU A 363 3.86 41.20 4.31
CA LEU A 363 4.45 40.56 3.12
C LEU A 363 3.63 39.36 2.64
N GLY A 364 2.71 38.86 3.47
CA GLY A 364 2.02 37.59 3.30
C GLY A 364 1.30 37.40 1.95
N LEU A 365 0.64 38.41 1.38
CA LEU A 365 -0.11 38.21 0.12
C LEU A 365 0.81 38.06 -1.10
N ALA A 366 1.87 38.84 -1.20
CA ALA A 366 2.84 38.71 -2.29
C ALA A 366 3.62 37.38 -2.17
N PHE A 367 3.97 36.99 -0.94
CA PHE A 367 4.65 35.74 -0.68
C PHE A 367 3.75 34.50 -0.91
N LEU A 368 2.49 34.53 -0.46
CA LEU A 368 1.50 33.48 -0.74
C LEU A 368 1.23 33.35 -2.24
N ALA A 369 1.18 34.45 -2.99
CA ALA A 369 1.10 34.41 -4.45
C ALA A 369 2.34 33.76 -5.06
N LEU A 370 3.54 34.09 -4.57
CA LEU A 370 4.80 33.49 -5.04
C LEU A 370 4.86 31.98 -4.77
N VAL A 371 4.43 31.52 -3.58
CA VAL A 371 4.34 30.09 -3.27
C VAL A 371 3.26 29.39 -4.08
N ALA A 372 2.10 30.01 -4.29
CA ALA A 372 1.05 29.45 -5.15
C ALA A 372 1.51 29.33 -6.62
N ILE A 373 2.27 30.31 -7.13
CA ILE A 373 2.89 30.26 -8.46
C ILE A 373 3.95 29.16 -8.52
N ALA A 374 4.81 29.03 -7.51
CA ALA A 374 5.82 27.97 -7.46
C ALA A 374 5.18 26.57 -7.42
N ALA A 375 4.15 26.38 -6.58
CA ALA A 375 3.40 25.13 -6.50
C ALA A 375 2.67 24.81 -7.83
N PHE A 376 2.11 25.82 -8.50
CA PHE A 376 1.50 25.67 -9.82
C PHE A 376 2.52 25.25 -10.89
N VAL A 377 3.70 25.89 -10.93
CA VAL A 377 4.78 25.52 -11.85
C VAL A 377 5.25 24.09 -11.58
N LEU A 378 5.44 23.70 -10.33
CA LEU A 378 5.82 22.32 -9.97
C LEU A 378 4.73 21.29 -10.33
N ALA A 379 3.45 21.60 -10.13
CA ALA A 379 2.34 20.73 -10.53
C ALA A 379 2.26 20.55 -12.06
N VAL A 380 2.48 21.61 -12.83
CA VAL A 380 2.55 21.58 -14.30
C VAL A 380 3.77 20.78 -14.78
N LEU A 381 4.95 21.01 -14.19
CA LEU A 381 6.16 20.23 -14.51
C LEU A 381 5.98 18.75 -14.15
N GLY A 382 5.32 18.43 -13.04
CA GLY A 382 4.96 17.06 -12.66
C GLY A 382 4.00 16.41 -13.67
N HIS A 383 2.97 17.12 -14.15
CA HIS A 383 2.09 16.63 -15.22
C HIS A 383 2.85 16.37 -16.52
N LEU A 384 3.73 17.29 -16.93
CA LEU A 384 4.52 17.16 -18.16
C LEU A 384 5.49 15.99 -18.08
N TRP A 385 6.19 15.83 -16.96
CA TRP A 385 7.06 14.68 -16.72
C TRP A 385 6.27 13.36 -16.73
N PHE A 386 5.09 13.31 -16.08
CA PHE A 386 4.25 12.12 -16.06
C PHE A 386 3.78 11.75 -17.48
N ALA A 387 3.35 12.74 -18.27
CA ALA A 387 2.97 12.55 -19.66
C ALA A 387 4.14 12.06 -20.54
N GLN A 388 5.36 12.56 -20.31
CA GLN A 388 6.56 12.11 -21.00
C GLN A 388 6.98 10.69 -20.60
N ALA A 389 6.90 10.35 -19.31
CA ALA A 389 7.32 9.05 -18.77
C ALA A 389 6.35 7.90 -19.12
N TYR A 390 5.05 8.18 -19.22
CA TYR A 390 4.02 7.15 -19.41
C TYR A 390 3.25 7.24 -20.73
N GLY A 391 3.48 8.27 -21.55
CA GLY A 391 2.74 8.50 -22.80
C GLY A 391 1.29 8.95 -22.62
N PHE A 392 0.86 9.19 -21.37
CA PHE A 392 -0.49 9.61 -20.99
C PHE A 392 -0.39 10.71 -19.93
N ASN A 393 -1.19 11.77 -20.04
CA ASN A 393 -1.35 12.67 -18.89
C ASN A 393 -2.07 11.95 -17.73
N VAL A 394 -1.99 12.53 -16.52
CA VAL A 394 -2.54 11.95 -15.28
C VAL A 394 -4.01 11.52 -15.40
N PHE A 395 -4.83 12.25 -16.15
CA PHE A 395 -6.25 11.93 -16.37
C PHE A 395 -6.44 10.85 -17.44
N GLU A 396 -5.72 10.94 -18.55
CA GLU A 396 -5.73 9.91 -19.60
C GLU A 396 -5.30 8.56 -19.05
N TYR A 397 -4.28 8.52 -18.19
CA TYR A 397 -3.82 7.31 -17.52
C TYR A 397 -4.93 6.71 -16.64
N ALA A 398 -5.59 7.53 -15.81
CA ALA A 398 -6.68 7.08 -14.94
C ALA A 398 -7.89 6.55 -15.74
N VAL A 399 -8.23 7.18 -16.87
CA VAL A 399 -9.32 6.75 -17.76
C VAL A 399 -8.96 5.48 -18.55
N ALA A 400 -7.74 5.40 -19.09
CA ALA A 400 -7.30 4.30 -19.94
C ALA A 400 -6.88 3.03 -19.17
N LYS A 401 -6.44 3.17 -17.92
CA LYS A 401 -5.93 2.05 -17.11
C LYS A 401 -6.81 1.69 -15.91
N GLY A 402 -7.72 2.58 -15.48
CA GLY A 402 -8.56 2.40 -14.30
C GLY A 402 -8.05 3.16 -13.07
N THR A 403 -8.97 3.57 -12.20
CA THR A 403 -8.69 4.39 -11.00
C THR A 403 -8.01 3.62 -9.85
N ASP A 404 -7.79 2.33 -10.02
CA ASP A 404 -7.08 1.42 -9.13
C ASP A 404 -5.62 1.21 -9.58
N LYS A 405 -5.35 1.20 -10.89
CA LYS A 405 -4.03 0.82 -11.43
C LYS A 405 -2.90 1.83 -11.20
N TRP A 406 -3.18 3.04 -10.73
CA TRP A 406 -2.12 3.94 -10.25
C TRP A 406 -1.37 3.34 -9.05
N LEU A 407 -1.98 2.44 -8.27
CA LEU A 407 -1.30 1.72 -7.18
C LEU A 407 -0.16 0.82 -7.67
N LYS A 408 -0.17 0.43 -8.96
CA LYS A 408 0.87 -0.37 -9.63
C LYS A 408 2.01 0.47 -10.24
N LEU A 409 1.95 1.79 -10.16
CA LEU A 409 3.08 2.66 -10.54
C LEU A 409 4.21 2.55 -9.51
N CYS A 410 5.46 2.82 -9.91
CA CYS A 410 6.56 2.98 -8.96
C CYS A 410 6.25 4.10 -7.94
N LEU A 411 6.82 4.05 -6.73
CA LEU A 411 6.44 4.96 -5.65
C LEU A 411 6.58 6.46 -6.02
N GLY A 412 7.64 6.84 -6.73
CA GLY A 412 7.83 8.24 -7.17
C GLY A 412 6.65 8.76 -8.00
N SER A 413 6.16 7.94 -8.94
CA SER A 413 5.01 8.27 -9.78
C SER A 413 3.68 8.22 -9.02
N ARG A 414 3.54 7.36 -7.99
CA ARG A 414 2.40 7.40 -7.05
C ARG A 414 2.35 8.71 -6.26
N ILE A 415 3.49 9.14 -5.73
CA ILE A 415 3.63 10.42 -5.01
C ILE A 415 3.31 11.60 -5.94
N LEU A 416 3.82 11.58 -7.17
CA LEU A 416 3.57 12.64 -8.16
C LEU A 416 2.09 12.71 -8.55
N TYR A 417 1.45 11.57 -8.83
CA TYR A 417 0.02 11.43 -9.11
C TYR A 417 -0.82 11.98 -7.94
N PHE A 418 -0.48 11.64 -6.70
CA PHE A 418 -1.19 12.13 -5.52
C PHE A 418 -1.01 13.64 -5.29
N ASN A 419 0.21 14.16 -5.42
CA ASN A 419 0.49 15.59 -5.30
C ASN A 419 -0.25 16.42 -6.37
N CYS A 420 -0.36 15.88 -7.59
CA CYS A 420 -1.16 16.48 -8.66
C CYS A 420 -2.64 16.61 -8.28
N TRP A 421 -3.25 15.56 -7.72
CA TRP A 421 -4.63 15.59 -7.24
C TRP A 421 -4.82 16.51 -6.03
N LEU A 422 -3.90 16.45 -5.05
CA LEU A 422 -3.92 17.32 -3.87
C LEU A 422 -3.85 18.80 -4.26
N PHE A 423 -2.98 19.15 -5.21
CA PHE A 423 -2.85 20.49 -5.74
C PHE A 423 -4.17 21.00 -6.37
N LEU A 424 -4.82 20.19 -7.21
CA LEU A 424 -6.11 20.54 -7.81
C LEU A 424 -7.22 20.76 -6.76
N VAL A 425 -7.26 19.94 -5.72
CA VAL A 425 -8.19 20.10 -4.58
C VAL A 425 -7.91 21.40 -3.82
N VAL A 426 -6.63 21.67 -3.48
CA VAL A 426 -6.23 22.91 -2.78
C VAL A 426 -6.54 24.14 -3.62
N CYS A 427 -6.23 24.15 -4.91
CA CYS A 427 -6.58 25.24 -5.82
C CYS A 427 -8.10 25.46 -5.89
N SER A 428 -8.88 24.39 -6.00
CA SER A 428 -10.35 24.47 -6.02
C SER A 428 -10.91 25.09 -4.74
N LEU A 429 -10.37 24.71 -3.57
CA LEU A 429 -10.73 25.27 -2.27
C LEU A 429 -10.32 26.75 -2.13
N LEU A 430 -9.13 27.13 -2.60
CA LEU A 430 -8.65 28.52 -2.60
C LEU A 430 -9.47 29.40 -3.54
N ILE A 431 -9.81 28.91 -4.73
CA ILE A 431 -10.71 29.59 -5.67
C ILE A 431 -12.09 29.79 -5.03
N GLY A 432 -12.66 28.74 -4.42
CA GLY A 432 -13.94 28.81 -3.71
C GLY A 432 -13.93 29.81 -2.54
N LEU A 433 -12.84 29.85 -1.76
CA LEU A 433 -12.63 30.85 -0.71
C LEU A 433 -12.54 32.27 -1.27
N THR A 434 -11.77 32.49 -2.33
CA THR A 434 -11.63 33.81 -2.96
C THR A 434 -12.96 34.30 -3.52
N PHE A 435 -13.71 33.46 -4.26
CA PHE A 435 -15.06 33.79 -4.70
C PHE A 435 -16.01 34.05 -3.52
N GLY A 436 -15.89 33.29 -2.43
CA GLY A 436 -16.65 33.52 -1.19
C GLY A 436 -16.36 34.89 -0.56
N VAL A 437 -15.10 35.33 -0.51
CA VAL A 437 -14.69 36.64 0.00
C VAL A 437 -15.13 37.78 -0.93
N VAL A 438 -14.99 37.60 -2.25
CA VAL A 438 -15.44 38.58 -3.25
C VAL A 438 -16.96 38.75 -3.19
N ALA A 439 -17.72 37.64 -3.22
CA ALA A 439 -19.17 37.67 -3.06
C ALA A 439 -19.59 38.27 -1.71
N TRP A 440 -18.86 37.98 -0.63
CA TRP A 440 -19.13 38.60 0.67
C TRP A 440 -18.89 40.12 0.66
N LYS A 441 -17.86 40.63 -0.03
CA LYS A 441 -17.67 42.08 -0.21
C LYS A 441 -18.77 42.72 -1.06
N PHE A 442 -19.04 42.18 -2.25
CA PHE A 442 -19.98 42.78 -3.20
C PHE A 442 -21.44 42.70 -2.75
N PHE A 443 -21.86 41.58 -2.14
CA PHE A 443 -23.25 41.40 -1.69
C PHE A 443 -23.46 41.68 -0.20
N GLY A 444 -22.42 41.58 0.63
CA GLY A 444 -22.53 41.75 2.09
C GLY A 444 -22.65 43.19 2.58
N ASP A 445 -22.10 44.16 1.84
CA ASP A 445 -22.17 45.60 2.16
C ASP A 445 -23.39 46.32 1.57
N SER A 446 -24.24 45.62 0.81
CA SER A 446 -25.51 46.14 0.28
C SER A 446 -26.53 46.57 1.36
N ASN A 447 -26.20 46.39 2.64
CA ASN A 447 -27.00 46.83 3.79
C ASN A 447 -26.56 48.18 4.38
N ASP A 448 -25.68 48.95 3.72
CA ASP A 448 -25.49 50.38 4.04
C ASP A 448 -26.70 51.19 3.54
N GLY A 449 -27.86 50.88 4.14
CA GLY A 449 -29.11 51.63 4.04
C GLY A 449 -28.98 52.98 4.73
N ARG A 450 -28.09 53.81 4.22
CA ARG A 450 -28.14 55.26 4.42
C ARG A 450 -29.44 55.72 3.80
N ALA A 451 -30.41 55.91 4.67
CA ALA A 451 -31.61 56.64 4.37
C ALA A 451 -31.20 58.01 3.81
N ILE A 452 -31.31 58.15 2.49
CA ILE A 452 -31.34 59.43 1.80
C ILE A 452 -32.67 60.07 2.21
N TYR A 453 -32.62 60.83 3.30
CA TYR A 453 -33.68 61.71 3.79
C TYR A 453 -33.04 63.03 4.22
N ASP A 454 -32.24 63.61 3.32
CA ASP A 454 -32.11 65.06 3.24
C ASP A 454 -33.39 65.59 2.58
N GLY A 455 -34.42 65.77 3.41
CA GLY A 455 -35.70 66.36 3.04
C GLY A 455 -35.81 67.75 3.68
N GLU A 456 -35.42 68.75 2.89
CA GLU A 456 -35.80 70.17 2.91
C GLU A 456 -36.26 70.78 4.25
N GLY A 457 -35.49 71.79 4.71
CA GLY A 457 -36.00 72.74 5.68
C GLY A 457 -37.05 73.65 5.05
N VAL A 458 -38.28 73.56 5.55
CA VAL A 458 -39.33 74.56 5.28
C VAL A 458 -39.18 75.70 6.28
N ASN A 459 -38.98 76.91 5.77
CA ASN A 459 -39.12 78.14 6.55
C ASN A 459 -40.60 78.47 6.70
N GLU A 460 -41.07 78.71 7.92
CA GLU A 460 -42.28 79.51 8.16
C GLU A 460 -41.97 80.56 9.24
N GLU A 461 -41.77 81.80 8.80
CA GLU A 461 -42.18 82.99 9.54
C GLU A 461 -43.64 83.28 9.16
N GLY A 462 -44.50 83.56 10.15
CA GLY A 462 -45.95 83.78 9.96
C GLY A 462 -46.71 83.75 11.27
#